data_AF-A0AAW6KIH7-F1
#
_entry.id   AF-A0AAW6KIH7-F1
#
_cell.length_a   1.000
_cell.length_b   1.000
_cell.length_c   1.000
_cell.angle_alpha   90.00
_cell.angle_beta   90.00
_cell.angle_gamma   90.00
#
_symmetry.space_group_name_H-M   'P 1'
#
loop_
_entity.id
_entity.type
_entity.pdbx_description
1 polymer ?
#
loop_
_entity_poly.entity_id
_entity_poly.type
_entity_poly.pdbx_seq_one_letter_code
_entity_poly.pdbx_strand_id
1 'polypeptide(L)'
;MAVPEHPFGLMAKVYREVFPLVHQELDKWKRKAETIQNPELKTQAKASIRDKTFHCEGGGIMALLSGDKIEQSIRFITAYQTISDYLDNLCDRSTSLDPDDFSMLHQSMKDALTVGAELKNYYRFREDQDDQGYLHDLVKT
;
A
#
# COMPACT_ATOMS: atom_id res chain seq x y z
N MET A 1 14.78 8.35 -19.34
CA MET A 1 16.04 7.57 -19.18
C MET A 1 15.87 6.17 -19.81
N ALA A 2 16.92 5.53 -20.34
CA ALA A 2 16.80 4.17 -20.91
C ALA A 2 16.72 3.10 -19.81
N VAL A 3 15.92 2.06 -20.03
CA VAL A 3 15.74 0.93 -19.10
C VAL A 3 16.99 0.04 -19.16
N PRO A 4 17.60 -0.33 -18.02
CA PRO A 4 18.79 -1.18 -18.02
C PRO A 4 18.45 -2.63 -18.43
N GLU A 5 19.16 -3.14 -19.44
CA GLU A 5 18.95 -4.51 -19.97
C GLU A 5 19.99 -5.53 -19.46
N HIS A 6 21.01 -5.07 -18.72
CA HIS A 6 22.08 -5.91 -18.19
C HIS A 6 22.07 -5.96 -16.65
N PRO A 7 22.44 -7.11 -16.05
CA PRO A 7 22.30 -7.33 -14.60
C PRO A 7 22.95 -6.25 -13.73
N PHE A 8 24.20 -5.85 -14.02
CA PHE A 8 24.89 -4.85 -13.20
C PHE A 8 24.22 -3.47 -13.24
N GLY A 9 23.77 -3.03 -14.42
CA GLY A 9 23.06 -1.76 -14.59
C GLY A 9 21.70 -1.78 -13.88
N LEU A 10 20.98 -2.90 -14.01
CA LEU A 10 19.71 -3.10 -13.32
C LEU A 10 19.89 -3.06 -11.81
N MET A 11 20.80 -3.87 -11.26
CA MET A 11 21.04 -3.92 -9.81
C MET A 11 21.49 -2.55 -9.26
N ALA A 12 22.35 -1.83 -9.99
CA ALA A 12 22.76 -0.48 -9.58
C ALA A 12 21.57 0.49 -9.48
N LYS A 13 20.64 0.44 -10.45
CA LYS A 13 19.41 1.24 -10.43
C LYS A 13 18.48 0.83 -9.31
N VAL A 14 18.28 -0.47 -9.10
CA VAL A 14 17.41 -1.00 -8.05
C VAL A 14 17.89 -0.54 -6.66
N TYR A 15 19.17 -0.73 -6.32
CA TYR A 15 19.68 -0.39 -4.99
C TYR A 15 19.87 1.10 -4.75
N ARG A 16 20.19 1.90 -5.77
CA ARG A 16 20.53 3.33 -5.60
C ARG A 16 19.37 4.27 -5.86
N GLU A 17 18.31 3.82 -6.53
CA GLU A 17 17.18 4.66 -6.93
C GLU A 17 15.86 4.06 -6.47
N VAL A 18 15.54 2.83 -6.88
CA VAL A 18 14.23 2.22 -6.58
C VAL A 18 14.02 1.99 -5.08
N PHE A 19 14.91 1.23 -4.43
CA PHE A 19 14.73 0.89 -3.01
C PHE A 19 14.69 2.14 -2.13
N PRO A 20 15.61 3.12 -2.24
CA PRO A 20 15.50 4.35 -1.45
C PRO A 20 14.16 5.07 -1.58
N LEU A 21 13.60 5.16 -2.80
CA LEU A 21 12.30 5.79 -3.05
C LEU A 21 11.15 4.98 -2.46
N VAL A 22 11.17 3.65 -2.60
CA VAL A 22 10.17 2.75 -1.98
C VAL A 22 10.17 2.92 -0.46
N HIS A 23 11.34 2.87 0.16
CA HIS A 23 11.48 3.03 1.61
C HIS A 23 11.03 4.42 2.08
N GLN A 24 11.30 5.47 1.32
CA GLN A 24 10.81 6.82 1.61
C GLN A 24 9.27 6.89 1.62
N GLU A 25 8.58 6.23 0.69
CA GLU A 25 7.11 6.16 0.67
C GLU A 25 6.57 5.29 1.81
N LEU A 26 7.17 4.13 2.07
CA LEU A 26 6.79 3.25 3.18
C LEU A 26 6.95 3.93 4.55
N ASP A 27 7.99 4.73 4.75
CA ASP A 27 8.20 5.49 5.99
C ASP A 27 7.13 6.55 6.23
N LYS A 28 6.50 7.10 5.19
CA LYS A 28 5.34 7.98 5.33
C LYS A 28 4.13 7.18 5.83
N TRP A 29 3.85 6.03 5.21
CA TRP A 29 2.74 5.17 5.59
C TRP A 29 2.91 4.57 6.98
N LYS A 30 4.13 4.21 7.36
CA LYS A 30 4.45 3.74 8.70
C LYS A 30 4.12 4.78 9.77
N ARG A 31 4.53 6.04 9.54
CA ARG A 31 4.18 7.17 10.43
C ARG A 31 2.68 7.42 10.48
N LYS A 32 1.97 7.33 9.36
CA LYS A 32 0.50 7.45 9.34
C LYS A 32 -0.16 6.30 10.12
N ALA A 33 0.29 5.06 9.94
CA ALA A 33 -0.21 3.90 10.68
C ALA A 33 0.02 4.04 12.20
N GLU A 34 1.09 4.71 12.63
CA GLU A 34 1.33 5.00 14.06
C GLU A 34 0.29 5.95 14.68
N THR A 35 -0.40 6.76 13.87
CA THR A 35 -1.48 7.64 14.34
C THR A 35 -2.80 6.91 14.59
N ILE A 36 -2.91 5.67 14.12
CA ILE A 36 -4.12 4.86 14.28
C ILE A 36 -4.38 4.60 15.78
N GLN A 37 -5.62 4.82 16.22
CA GLN A 37 -6.07 4.62 17.61
C GLN A 37 -6.72 3.26 17.80
N ASN A 38 -7.49 2.77 16.82
CA ASN A 38 -8.03 1.42 16.87
C ASN A 38 -6.85 0.41 16.96
N PRO A 39 -6.76 -0.40 18.03
CA PRO A 39 -5.58 -1.22 18.28
C PRO A 39 -5.39 -2.35 17.26
N GLU A 40 -6.49 -2.92 16.77
CA GLU A 40 -6.46 -3.99 15.76
C GLU A 40 -6.02 -3.43 14.41
N LEU A 41 -6.68 -2.37 13.92
CA LEU A 41 -6.34 -1.72 12.65
C LEU A 41 -4.89 -1.22 12.66
N LYS A 42 -4.44 -0.61 13.76
CA LYS A 42 -3.05 -0.17 13.93
C LYS A 42 -2.07 -1.34 13.82
N THR A 43 -2.38 -2.44 14.51
CA THR A 43 -1.51 -3.61 14.55
C THR A 43 -1.37 -4.21 13.16
N GLN A 44 -2.48 -4.36 12.43
CA GLN A 44 -2.45 -4.93 11.09
C GLN A 44 -1.83 -4.01 10.04
N ALA A 45 -2.02 -2.69 10.12
CA ALA A 45 -1.38 -1.71 9.24
C ALA A 45 0.14 -1.66 9.44
N LYS A 46 0.61 -1.74 10.70
CA LYS A 46 2.06 -1.79 10.97
C LYS A 46 2.67 -3.12 10.55
N ALA A 47 1.96 -4.23 10.75
CA ALA A 47 2.41 -5.54 10.34
C ALA A 47 2.49 -5.68 8.81
N SER A 48 1.53 -5.11 8.07
CA SER A 48 1.55 -5.16 6.60
C SER A 48 2.78 -4.46 6.02
N ILE A 49 3.22 -3.36 6.62
CA ILE A 49 4.47 -2.71 6.20
C ILE A 49 5.68 -3.52 6.67
N ARG A 50 5.77 -3.85 7.97
CA ARG A 50 6.97 -4.49 8.55
C ARG A 50 7.29 -5.84 7.89
N ASP A 51 6.28 -6.66 7.67
CA ASP A 51 6.47 -8.06 7.26
C ASP A 51 6.42 -8.23 5.74
N LYS A 52 5.94 -7.22 4.99
CA LYS A 52 5.69 -7.33 3.54
C LYS A 52 6.32 -6.21 2.70
N THR A 53 7.29 -5.45 3.24
CA THR A 53 8.13 -4.47 2.50
C THR A 53 8.61 -5.00 1.14
N PHE A 54 8.99 -6.28 1.08
CA PHE A 54 9.53 -6.90 -0.12
C PHE A 54 8.55 -6.91 -1.31
N HIS A 55 7.24 -6.86 -1.07
CA HIS A 55 6.24 -6.70 -2.14
C HIS A 55 6.37 -5.33 -2.82
N CYS A 56 6.52 -4.26 -2.02
CA CYS A 56 6.72 -2.91 -2.54
C CYS A 56 8.10 -2.75 -3.20
N GLU A 57 9.15 -3.36 -2.64
CA GLU A 57 10.48 -3.37 -3.25
C GLU A 57 10.46 -4.05 -4.63
N GLY A 58 9.86 -5.24 -4.71
CA GLY A 58 9.71 -5.97 -5.97
C GLY A 58 8.85 -5.23 -6.99
N GLY A 59 7.69 -4.72 -6.56
CA GLY A 59 6.82 -3.91 -7.41
C GLY A 59 7.50 -2.63 -7.91
N GLY A 60 8.25 -1.95 -7.04
CA GLY A 60 8.96 -0.71 -7.37
C GLY A 60 9.97 -0.87 -8.51
N ILE A 61 10.51 -2.07 -8.73
CA ILE A 61 11.42 -2.33 -9.87
C ILE A 61 10.72 -2.04 -11.21
N MET A 62 9.41 -2.30 -11.31
CA MET A 62 8.62 -2.01 -12.51
C MET A 62 8.56 -0.51 -12.82
N ALA A 63 8.76 0.36 -11.83
CA ALA A 63 8.77 1.80 -12.03
C ALA A 63 9.93 2.27 -12.92
N LEU A 64 10.99 1.48 -13.10
CA LEU A 64 12.06 1.78 -14.06
C LEU A 64 11.54 1.94 -15.50
N LEU A 65 10.40 1.30 -15.83
CA LEU A 65 9.75 1.42 -17.14
C LEU A 65 9.03 2.76 -17.34
N SER A 66 8.82 3.52 -16.27
CA SER A 66 8.07 4.80 -16.33
C SER A 66 8.95 6.02 -16.65
N GLY A 67 10.27 5.82 -16.79
CA GLY A 67 11.22 6.88 -17.14
C GLY A 67 11.18 8.02 -16.13
N ASP A 68 10.84 9.22 -16.60
CA ASP A 68 10.85 10.44 -15.77
C ASP A 68 9.68 10.46 -14.76
N LYS A 69 8.77 9.48 -14.81
CA LYS A 69 7.66 9.30 -13.87
C LYS A 69 7.94 8.26 -12.77
N ILE A 70 9.21 7.93 -12.53
CA ILE A 70 9.59 6.87 -11.58
C ILE A 70 9.06 7.13 -10.17
N GLU A 71 9.17 8.36 -9.67
CA GLU A 71 8.69 8.71 -8.34
C GLU A 71 7.17 8.60 -8.22
N GLN A 72 6.40 9.08 -9.21
CA GLN A 72 4.95 8.94 -9.21
C GLN A 72 4.53 7.47 -9.30
N SER A 73 5.24 6.67 -10.10
CA SER A 73 4.95 5.25 -10.25
C SER A 73 5.26 4.47 -8.98
N ILE A 74 6.40 4.74 -8.32
CA ILE A 74 6.74 4.14 -7.02
C ILE A 74 5.70 4.55 -5.98
N ARG A 75 5.31 5.83 -5.92
CA ARG A 75 4.28 6.31 -4.99
C ARG A 75 2.95 5.54 -5.15
N PHE A 76 2.49 5.37 -6.39
CA PHE A 76 1.29 4.58 -6.67
C PHE A 76 1.46 3.10 -6.30
N ILE A 77 2.55 2.46 -6.74
CA ILE A 77 2.81 1.04 -6.49
C ILE A 77 2.87 0.77 -4.98
N THR A 78 3.62 1.58 -4.23
CA THR A 78 3.75 1.44 -2.78
C THR A 78 2.41 1.62 -2.08
N ALA A 79 1.60 2.63 -2.46
CA ALA A 79 0.29 2.82 -1.85
C ALA A 79 -0.66 1.65 -2.16
N TYR A 80 -0.79 1.26 -3.42
CA TYR A 80 -1.69 0.18 -3.83
C TYR A 80 -1.31 -1.17 -3.22
N GLN A 81 -0.01 -1.48 -3.19
CA GLN A 81 0.49 -2.71 -2.56
C GLN A 81 0.30 -2.67 -1.03
N THR A 82 0.49 -1.50 -0.40
CA THR A 82 0.22 -1.32 1.04
C THR A 82 -1.26 -1.54 1.38
N ILE A 83 -2.20 -1.12 0.51
CA ILE A 83 -3.62 -1.46 0.64
C ILE A 83 -3.77 -2.98 0.62
N SER A 84 -3.28 -3.64 -0.44
CA SER A 84 -3.41 -5.09 -0.61
C SER A 84 -2.91 -5.86 0.63
N ASP A 85 -1.71 -5.53 1.11
CA ASP A 85 -1.06 -6.22 2.22
C ASP A 85 -1.75 -5.97 3.57
N TYR A 86 -2.34 -4.77 3.74
CA TYR A 86 -3.13 -4.41 4.91
C TYR A 86 -4.48 -5.13 4.91
N LEU A 87 -5.19 -5.14 3.78
CA LEU A 87 -6.46 -5.84 3.66
C LEU A 87 -6.31 -7.35 3.83
N ASP A 88 -5.22 -7.93 3.31
CA ASP A 88 -4.87 -9.34 3.52
C ASP A 88 -4.76 -9.67 5.01
N ASN A 89 -4.01 -8.86 5.79
CA ASN A 89 -3.95 -9.04 7.24
C ASN A 89 -5.33 -8.89 7.90
N LEU A 90 -6.12 -7.91 7.48
CA LEU A 90 -7.47 -7.68 8.00
C LEU A 90 -8.48 -8.76 7.61
N CYS A 91 -8.23 -9.55 6.57
CA CYS A 91 -9.09 -10.67 6.20
C CYS A 91 -8.65 -11.95 6.92
N ASP A 92 -7.35 -12.20 6.99
CA ASP A 92 -6.78 -13.40 7.60
C ASP A 92 -6.89 -13.41 9.13
N ARG A 93 -6.86 -12.24 9.77
CA ARG A 93 -6.82 -12.11 11.23
C ARG A 93 -8.10 -11.55 11.83
N SER A 94 -9.09 -11.21 11.00
CA SER A 94 -10.38 -10.69 11.45
C SER A 94 -11.24 -11.77 12.10
N THR A 95 -12.02 -11.36 13.08
CA THR A 95 -13.04 -12.15 13.77
C THR A 95 -14.37 -12.21 13.01
N SER A 96 -14.59 -11.30 12.04
CA SER A 96 -15.88 -11.16 11.34
C SER A 96 -16.24 -12.39 10.50
N LEU A 97 -15.26 -12.96 9.78
CA LEU A 97 -15.45 -14.02 8.78
C LEU A 97 -16.59 -13.75 7.78
N ASP A 98 -16.99 -12.48 7.65
CA ASP A 98 -18.11 -12.02 6.84
C ASP A 98 -17.64 -11.69 5.41
N PRO A 99 -18.17 -12.36 4.37
CA PRO A 99 -17.83 -12.06 2.99
C PRO A 99 -18.21 -10.63 2.56
N ASP A 100 -19.22 -10.01 3.18
CA ASP A 100 -19.60 -8.62 2.89
C ASP A 100 -18.56 -7.63 3.42
N ASP A 101 -17.98 -7.91 4.59
CA ASP A 101 -16.83 -7.18 5.14
C ASP A 101 -15.62 -7.27 4.21
N PHE A 102 -15.23 -8.48 3.79
CA PHE A 102 -14.09 -8.66 2.89
C PHE A 102 -14.32 -7.98 1.53
N SER A 103 -15.53 -8.08 0.98
CA SER A 103 -15.88 -7.42 -0.27
C SER A 103 -15.84 -5.90 -0.14
N MET A 104 -16.30 -5.35 0.99
CA MET A 104 -16.30 -3.91 1.24
C MET A 104 -14.90 -3.36 1.47
N LEU A 105 -14.04 -4.09 2.17
CA LEU A 105 -12.62 -3.76 2.28
C LEU A 105 -11.97 -3.66 0.89
N HIS A 106 -12.14 -4.70 0.06
CA HIS A 106 -11.52 -4.75 -1.27
C HIS A 106 -12.11 -3.75 -2.28
N GLN A 107 -13.27 -3.16 -1.99
CA GLN A 107 -13.78 -2.03 -2.77
C GLN A 107 -12.82 -0.83 -2.72
N SER A 108 -12.05 -0.66 -1.64
CA SER A 108 -11.03 0.39 -1.55
C SER A 108 -9.99 0.29 -2.66
N MET A 109 -9.59 -0.93 -3.05
CA MET A 109 -8.64 -1.14 -4.15
C MET A 109 -9.26 -0.74 -5.51
N LYS A 110 -10.55 -1.03 -5.72
CA LYS A 110 -11.26 -0.60 -6.94
C LYS A 110 -11.39 0.92 -6.99
N ASP A 111 -11.70 1.53 -5.86
CA ASP A 111 -11.84 2.98 -5.75
C ASP A 111 -10.48 3.68 -5.96
N ALA A 112 -9.36 3.08 -5.51
CA ALA A 112 -8.01 3.58 -5.76
C ALA A 112 -7.63 3.59 -7.27
N LEU A 113 -8.25 2.73 -8.07
CA LEU A 113 -8.06 2.69 -9.52
C LEU A 113 -9.09 3.54 -10.30
N THR A 114 -9.99 4.22 -9.60
CA THR A 114 -11.07 5.00 -10.22
C THR A 114 -10.96 6.45 -9.82
N VAL A 115 -10.38 7.27 -10.71
CA VAL A 115 -10.22 8.71 -10.47
C VAL A 115 -11.57 9.37 -10.20
N GLY A 116 -11.68 10.05 -9.06
CA GLY A 116 -12.91 10.73 -8.63
C GLY A 116 -13.94 9.82 -7.95
N ALA A 117 -13.63 8.55 -7.68
CA ALA A 117 -14.52 7.71 -6.87
C ALA A 117 -14.72 8.28 -5.47
N GLU A 118 -15.97 8.28 -5.01
CA GLU A 118 -16.30 8.68 -3.65
C GLU A 118 -15.77 7.65 -2.65
N LEU A 119 -15.07 8.15 -1.63
CA LEU A 119 -14.63 7.34 -0.50
C LEU A 119 -15.82 6.86 0.31
N LYS A 120 -15.76 5.59 0.74
CA LYS A 120 -16.80 4.93 1.51
C LYS A 120 -16.27 4.57 2.89
N ASN A 121 -17.17 4.26 3.84
CA ASN A 121 -16.75 3.54 5.03
C ASN A 121 -16.44 2.08 4.64
N TYR A 122 -15.17 1.81 4.32
CA TYR A 122 -14.72 0.47 3.92
C TYR A 122 -14.81 -0.55 5.07
N TYR A 123 -14.95 -0.08 6.31
CA TYR A 123 -15.05 -0.90 7.52
C TYR A 123 -16.51 -1.11 7.99
N ARG A 124 -17.52 -0.76 7.19
CA ARG A 124 -18.92 -0.68 7.65
C ARG A 124 -19.53 -2.00 8.16
N PHE A 125 -18.90 -3.13 7.85
CA PHE A 125 -19.37 -4.47 8.20
C PHE A 125 -18.52 -5.15 9.29
N ARG A 126 -17.66 -4.40 9.98
CA ARG A 126 -16.87 -4.90 11.11
C ARG A 126 -17.00 -3.99 12.33
N GLU A 127 -16.66 -4.54 13.49
CA GLU A 127 -16.61 -3.78 14.75
C GLU A 127 -15.45 -2.79 14.75
N ASP A 128 -14.27 -3.23 14.32
CA ASP A 128 -13.08 -2.39 14.22
C ASP A 128 -13.19 -1.41 13.05
N GLN A 129 -13.59 -0.19 13.37
CA GLN A 129 -13.69 0.92 12.42
C GLN A 129 -12.76 2.07 12.83
N ASP A 130 -12.69 3.08 11.97
CA ASP A 130 -11.90 4.30 12.13
C ASP A 130 -10.39 4.03 12.30
N ASP A 131 -9.70 3.99 11.17
CA ASP A 131 -8.25 3.99 11.07
C ASP A 131 -7.65 5.42 10.95
N GLN A 132 -8.40 6.44 11.36
CA GLN A 132 -8.00 7.85 11.28
C GLN A 132 -7.61 8.27 9.85
N GLY A 133 -8.32 7.70 8.88
CA GLY A 133 -8.20 7.99 7.45
C GLY A 133 -7.02 7.31 6.76
N TYR A 134 -6.35 6.34 7.40
CA TYR A 134 -5.19 5.66 6.82
C TYR A 134 -5.51 5.04 5.44
N LEU A 135 -6.55 4.22 5.34
CA LEU A 135 -6.98 3.59 4.10
C LEU A 135 -7.53 4.59 3.10
N HIS A 136 -8.22 5.65 3.57
CA HIS A 136 -8.69 6.74 2.71
C HIS A 136 -7.54 7.51 2.06
N ASP A 137 -6.47 7.79 2.82
CA ASP A 137 -5.29 8.48 2.31
C ASP A 137 -4.52 7.61 1.32
N LEU A 138 -4.42 6.29 1.58
CA LEU A 138 -3.87 5.33 0.63
C LEU A 138 -4.66 5.30 -0.69
N VAL A 139 -6.00 5.25 -0.63
CA VAL A 139 -6.88 5.25 -1.81
C VAL A 139 -6.76 6.53 -2.64
N LYS A 140 -6.50 7.68 -2.00
CA LYS A 140 -6.37 8.99 -2.65
C LYS A 140 -5.00 9.26 -3.27
N THR A 141 -4.01 8.39 -3.04
CA THR A 141 -2.62 8.62 -3.45
C THR A 141 -2.45 8.62 -4.96
#